data_AF-A0A368DGB0-F1
#
_entry.id   AF-A0A368DGB0-F1
#
_cell.length_a   1.000
_cell.length_b   1.000
_cell.length_c   1.000
_cell.angle_alpha   90.00
_cell.angle_beta   90.00
_cell.angle_gamma   90.00
#
_symmetry.space_group_name_H-M   'P 1'
#
loop_
_entity.id
_entity.type
_entity.pdbx_description
1 polymer ?
#
loop_
_entity_poly.entity_id
_entity_poly.type
_entity_poly.pdbx_seq_one_letter_code
_entity_poly.pdbx_strand_id
1 'polypeptide(L)' 'YRDKWNVLDQVHVTPSLLGESDTSWYFWKAGIFNPRYLYNKKGRYKGYPFRSFAGGKFTGGYSDHFPVYALLIKKQ' A
#
# COMPACT_ATOMS: atom_id res chain seq x y z
N TYR A 1 4.61 -8.35 -12.84
CA TYR A 1 5.68 -8.91 -13.71
C TYR A 1 5.12 -9.13 -15.11
N ARG A 2 5.81 -8.72 -16.18
CA ARG A 2 5.31 -8.80 -17.57
C ARG A 2 3.87 -8.27 -17.72
N ASP A 3 3.65 -7.04 -17.25
CA ASP A 3 2.33 -6.38 -17.22
C ASP A 3 1.22 -7.09 -16.44
N LYS A 4 1.56 -8.08 -15.61
CA LYS A 4 0.66 -8.62 -14.58
C LYS A 4 0.87 -7.90 -13.25
N TRP A 5 -0.24 -7.56 -12.59
CA TRP A 5 -0.22 -7.09 -11.21
C TRP A 5 0.25 -8.20 -10.28
N ASN A 6 1.12 -7.84 -9.35
CA ASN A 6 1.59 -8.71 -8.28
C ASN A 6 1.47 -7.94 -6.97
N VAL A 7 1.10 -8.63 -5.90
CA VAL A 7 1.17 -8.11 -4.52
C VAL A 7 2.37 -8.77 -3.87
N LEU A 8 3.45 -8.02 -3.70
CA LEU A 8 4.72 -8.53 -3.14
C LEU A 8 5.02 -7.96 -1.75
N ASP A 9 4.40 -6.83 -1.41
CA ASP A 9 4.56 -6.18 -0.11
C ASP A 9 3.94 -7.04 1.00
N GLN A 10 4.59 -7.09 2.16
CA GLN A 10 4.18 -7.88 3.31
C GLN A 10 4.14 -7.02 4.56
N VAL A 11 3.12 -7.22 5.40
CA VAL A 11 3.04 -6.65 6.75
C VAL A 11 3.03 -7.82 7.74
N HIS A 12 4.05 -7.89 8.59
CA HIS A 12 4.19 -8.92 9.61
C HIS A 12 3.74 -8.38 10.97
N VAL A 13 2.97 -9.17 11.71
CA VAL A 13 2.50 -8.83 13.06
C VAL A 13 2.76 -9.98 14.02
N THR A 14 2.93 -9.66 15.30
CA THR A 14 3.07 -10.68 16.35
C THR A 14 1.73 -11.36 16.62
N PRO A 15 1.73 -12.64 17.06
CA PRO A 15 0.49 -13.35 17.39
C PRO A 15 -0.38 -12.63 18.43
N SER A 16 0.24 -11.88 19.35
CA SER A 16 -0.46 -11.08 20.36
C SER A 16 -1.39 -10.00 19.78
N LEU A 17 -1.15 -9.56 18.55
CA LEU A 17 -2.01 -8.59 17.85
C LEU A 17 -3.18 -9.27 17.13
N LEU A 18 -3.27 -10.60 17.09
CA LEU A 18 -4.33 -11.30 16.35
C LEU A 18 -5.58 -11.54 17.20
N GLY A 19 -5.48 -11.49 18.52
CA GLY A 19 -6.61 -11.66 19.42
C GLY A 19 -7.34 -10.35 19.67
N GLU A 20 -8.67 -10.36 19.59
CA GLU A 20 -9.49 -9.23 20.04
C GLU A 20 -9.19 -8.89 21.51
N SER A 21 -9.15 -7.59 21.83
CA SER A 21 -8.85 -7.12 23.17
C SER A 21 -9.65 -5.88 23.54
N ASP A 22 -10.20 -5.89 24.76
CA ASP A 22 -10.86 -4.72 25.36
C ASP A 22 -9.85 -3.72 25.93
N THR A 23 -8.59 -4.13 26.15
CA THR A 23 -7.58 -3.31 26.84
C THR A 23 -6.39 -2.93 25.95
N SER A 24 -6.17 -3.67 24.87
CA SER A 24 -5.02 -3.51 23.96
C SER A 24 -5.46 -3.28 22.52
N TRP A 25 -4.54 -2.78 21.69
CA TRP A 25 -4.73 -2.74 20.24
C TRP A 25 -4.66 -4.14 19.65
N TYR A 26 -5.53 -4.43 18.70
CA TYR A 26 -5.53 -5.67 17.93
C TYR A 26 -5.72 -5.40 16.44
N PHE A 27 -5.22 -6.32 15.62
CA PHE A 27 -5.32 -6.27 14.17
C PHE A 27 -6.77 -6.37 13.73
N TRP A 28 -7.18 -5.44 12.87
CA TRP A 28 -8.51 -5.45 12.28
C TRP A 28 -8.48 -5.81 10.80
N LYS A 29 -7.70 -5.06 10.02
CA LYS A 29 -7.61 -5.26 8.57
C LYS A 29 -6.32 -4.71 7.99
N ALA A 30 -5.92 -5.24 6.85
CA ALA A 30 -4.86 -4.68 6.01
C ALA A 30 -5.42 -4.27 4.65
N GLY A 31 -4.69 -3.41 3.95
CA GLY A 31 -5.09 -2.94 2.62
C GLY A 31 -3.94 -2.37 1.81
N ILE A 32 -4.23 -2.17 0.53
CA ILE A 32 -3.37 -1.43 -0.39
C ILE A 32 -3.99 -0.04 -0.55
N PHE A 33 -3.23 0.99 -0.21
CA PHE A 33 -3.68 2.37 -0.36
C PHE A 33 -3.49 2.81 -1.80
N ASN A 34 -4.59 2.92 -2.54
CA ASN A 34 -4.59 3.18 -3.98
C ASN A 34 -5.61 4.25 -4.40
N PRO A 35 -5.57 5.47 -3.83
CA PRO A 35 -6.41 6.57 -4.31
C PRO A 35 -5.96 7.02 -5.71
N ARG A 36 -6.90 7.58 -6.48
CA ARG A 36 -6.69 7.96 -7.89
C ARG A 36 -5.50 8.88 -8.16
N TYR A 37 -5.06 9.67 -7.18
CA TYR A 37 -3.93 10.58 -7.35
C TYR A 37 -2.57 9.86 -7.37
N LEU A 38 -2.47 8.64 -6.85
CA LEU A 38 -1.25 7.82 -6.93
C LEU A 38 -1.05 7.16 -8.29
N TYR A 39 -1.98 7.33 -9.22
CA TYR A 39 -1.92 6.72 -10.54
C TYR A 39 -1.39 7.70 -11.58
N ASN A 40 -0.64 7.15 -12.54
CA ASN A 40 -0.35 7.86 -13.77
C ASN A 40 -1.67 8.11 -14.54
N LYS A 41 -1.96 9.38 -14.82
CA LYS A 41 -3.27 9.82 -15.34
C LYS A 41 -3.40 9.67 -16.86
N LYS A 42 -2.27 9.63 -17.59
CA LYS A 42 -2.22 9.72 -19.06
C LYS A 42 -1.06 8.90 -19.65
N GLY A 43 -1.06 8.76 -20.97
CA GLY A 43 0.01 8.09 -21.72
C GLY A 43 -0.02 6.56 -21.62
N ARG A 44 1.02 5.92 -22.15
CA ARG A 44 1.13 4.44 -22.26
C ARG A 44 0.95 3.71 -20.93
N TYR A 45 1.35 4.31 -19.82
CA TYR A 45 1.30 3.72 -18.48
C TYR A 45 0.12 4.24 -17.64
N LYS A 46 -0.94 4.75 -18.27
CA LYS A 46 -2.15 5.17 -17.54
C LYS A 46 -2.67 4.01 -16.69
N GLY A 47 -2.96 4.28 -15.41
CA GLY A 47 -3.40 3.25 -14.46
C GLY A 47 -2.28 2.50 -13.73
N TYR A 48 -1.02 2.79 -14.01
CA TYR A 48 0.13 2.32 -13.22
C TYR A 48 0.45 3.33 -12.09
N PRO A 49 1.25 2.96 -11.07
CA PRO A 49 1.70 3.91 -10.06
C PRO A 49 2.41 5.11 -10.70
N PHE A 50 2.14 6.30 -10.20
CA PHE A 50 2.87 7.50 -10.58
C PHE A 50 4.22 7.50 -9.88
N ARG A 51 5.22 6.92 -10.56
CA ARG A 51 6.53 6.58 -9.99
C ARG A 51 7.39 7.79 -9.70
N SER A 52 8.05 7.84 -8.56
CA SER A 52 9.00 8.91 -8.22
C SER A 52 10.10 9.06 -9.27
N PHE A 53 10.61 7.94 -9.79
CA PHE A 53 11.66 7.94 -10.81
C PHE A 53 11.27 7.11 -12.04
N ALA A 54 11.61 7.62 -13.22
CA ALA A 54 11.53 6.89 -14.47
C ALA A 54 12.63 7.37 -15.42
N GLY A 55 13.29 6.44 -16.11
CA GLY A 55 14.36 6.78 -17.07
C GLY A 55 15.51 7.58 -16.45
N GLY A 56 15.85 7.33 -15.19
CA GLY A 56 16.94 8.01 -14.47
C GLY A 56 16.62 9.44 -14.00
N LYS A 57 15.36 9.90 -14.10
CA LYS A 57 14.95 11.24 -13.66
C LYS A 57 13.81 11.18 -12.67
N PHE A 58 13.78 12.15 -11.74
CA PHE A 58 12.64 12.36 -10.86
C PHE A 58 11.46 12.91 -11.67
N THR A 59 10.28 12.34 -11.49
CA THR A 59 9.08 12.68 -12.27
C THR A 59 8.09 13.56 -11.51
N GLY A 60 8.31 13.77 -10.20
CA GLY A 60 7.30 14.34 -9.29
C GLY A 60 6.26 13.33 -8.79
N GLY A 61 6.45 12.03 -9.09
CA GLY A 61 5.63 10.94 -8.58
C GLY A 61 5.87 10.58 -7.11
N TYR A 62 5.11 9.60 -6.63
CA TYR A 62 5.05 9.22 -5.21
C TYR A 62 5.88 7.98 -4.88
N SER A 63 5.67 6.87 -5.60
CA SER A 63 6.36 5.60 -5.43
C SER A 63 6.17 4.71 -6.66
N ASP A 64 7.08 3.78 -6.90
CA ASP A 64 6.99 2.78 -7.97
C ASP A 64 6.01 1.64 -7.68
N HIS A 65 5.55 1.51 -6.43
CA HIS A 65 4.47 0.63 -5.99
C HIS A 65 3.45 1.39 -5.11
N PHE A 66 2.29 0.78 -4.86
CA PHE A 66 1.30 1.36 -3.94
C PHE A 66 1.66 1.04 -2.48
N PRO A 67 1.44 1.96 -1.53
CA PRO A 67 1.64 1.67 -0.12
C PRO A 67 0.71 0.57 0.38
N VAL A 68 1.19 -0.27 1.29
CA VAL A 68 0.37 -1.19 2.08
C VAL A 68 0.26 -0.70 3.52
N TYR A 69 -0.84 -1.03 4.18
CA TYR A 69 -1.07 -0.63 5.57
C TYR A 69 -1.83 -1.72 6.33
N ALA A 70 -1.67 -1.71 7.65
CA ALA A 70 -2.50 -2.45 8.59
C ALA A 70 -3.18 -1.47 9.56
N LEU A 71 -4.44 -1.74 9.87
CA LEU A 71 -5.23 -1.00 10.84
C LEU A 71 -5.36 -1.83 12.10
N LEU A 72 -4.96 -1.23 13.21
CA LEU A 72 -5.21 -1.74 14.55
C LEU A 72 -6.36 -0.97 15.16
N ILE A 73 -7.22 -1.65 15.90
CA ILE A 73 -8.32 -1.03 16.65
C ILE A 73 -8.22 -1.40 18.12
N LYS A 74 -8.81 -0.55 18.97
CA LYS A 74 -8.89 -0.73 20.42
C LYS A 74 -10.25 -0.20 20.88
N LYS A 75 -10.87 -0.90 21.82
CA LYS A 75 -12.12 -0.46 22.43
C LYS A 75 -11.87 0.74 23.32
N GLN A 76 -12.75 1.74 23.24
CA GLN A 76 -12.78 2.89 24.15
C GLN A 76 -13.71 2.62 25.32
#